data_AF-A0A538K3W9-F1
#
_entry.id   AF-A0A538K3W9-F1
#
_cell.length_a   1.000
_cell.length_b   1.000
_cell.length_c   1.000
_cell.angle_alpha   90.00
_cell.angle_beta   90.00
_cell.angle_gamma   90.00
#
_symmetry.space_group_name_H-M   'P 1'
#
loop_
_entity.id
_entity.type
_entity.pdbx_description
1 polymer ?
#
loop_
_entity_poly.entity_id
_entity_poly.type
_entity_poly.pdbx_seq_one_letter_code
_entity_poly.pdbx_strand_id
1 'polypeptide(L)'
;MNVATVSAAGALICLGPWIARNAITFGEFIPASTNGGVTFYLGTVSPRYTEPPIVKRLGDTSTRHPAAHDEMWLRMGLRNVIDNPLRWLAFDVQRIPYQYGQETLLLNWGRINNPVARRVANIYWLTIVALALIGVGSMIAARRQVLPAWWLIAGSIAAVSLLKTAFIVNQRDRLPLTYLLILIAGLGTQRLADLIAARARRLESP
;
A
#
# COMPACT_ATOMS: atom_id res chain seq x y z
N MET A 1 8.34 29.25 -16.88
CA MET A 1 7.36 28.14 -16.79
C MET A 1 7.54 27.48 -15.42
N ASN A 2 6.53 27.48 -14.55
CA ASN A 2 6.69 26.93 -13.20
C ASN A 2 6.54 25.40 -13.19
N VAL A 3 7.01 24.75 -12.13
CA VAL A 3 6.98 23.27 -11.98
C VAL A 3 5.56 22.74 -12.16
N ALA A 4 4.54 23.44 -11.65
CA ALA A 4 3.15 23.04 -11.79
C ALA A 4 2.70 22.97 -13.26
N THR A 5 3.05 23.95 -14.09
CA THR A 5 2.77 23.94 -15.53
C THR A 5 3.45 22.77 -16.22
N VAL A 6 4.73 22.52 -15.90
CA VAL A 6 5.48 21.38 -16.48
C VAL A 6 4.85 20.05 -16.07
N SER A 7 4.50 19.88 -14.80
CA SER A 7 3.86 18.66 -14.29
C SER A 7 2.46 18.47 -14.89
N ALA A 8 1.65 19.52 -15.00
CA ALA A 8 0.33 19.44 -15.60
C ALA A 8 0.42 19.10 -17.10
N ALA A 9 1.32 19.74 -17.84
CA ALA A 9 1.56 19.44 -19.25
C ALA A 9 2.05 18.00 -19.43
N GLY A 10 3.00 17.55 -18.60
CA GLY A 10 3.49 16.17 -18.61
C GLY A 10 2.38 15.16 -18.32
N ALA A 11 1.55 15.40 -17.30
CA ALA A 11 0.41 14.55 -16.97
C ALA A 11 -0.61 14.49 -18.12
N LEU A 12 -0.92 15.62 -18.75
CA LEU A 12 -1.83 15.66 -19.91
C LEU A 12 -1.25 14.94 -21.12
N ILE A 13 0.04 15.07 -21.40
CA ILE A 13 0.69 14.37 -22.51
C ILE A 13 0.67 12.85 -22.27
N CYS A 14 0.96 12.41 -21.05
CA CYS A 14 1.02 10.98 -20.71
C CYS A 14 -0.36 10.34 -20.59
N LEU A 15 -1.32 11.02 -19.96
CA LEU A 15 -2.66 10.46 -19.70
C LEU A 15 -3.66 10.80 -20.80
N GLY A 16 -3.50 11.93 -21.48
CA GLY A 16 -4.43 12.45 -22.49
C GLY A 16 -4.85 11.42 -23.54
N PRO A 17 -3.93 10.67 -24.18
CA PRO A 17 -4.30 9.63 -25.13
C PRO A 17 -5.21 8.55 -24.54
N TRP A 18 -4.96 8.13 -23.31
CA TRP A 18 -5.79 7.15 -22.61
C TRP A 18 -7.18 7.71 -22.25
N ILE A 19 -7.22 8.96 -21.77
CA ILE A 19 -8.47 9.66 -21.42
C ILE A 19 -9.33 9.85 -22.67
N ALA A 20 -8.74 10.31 -23.77
CA ALA A 20 -9.42 10.47 -25.05
C ALA A 20 -9.95 9.13 -25.57
N ARG A 21 -9.13 8.06 -25.51
CA ARG A 21 -9.57 6.71 -25.85
C ARG A 21 -10.80 6.30 -25.03
N ASN A 22 -10.78 6.50 -23.71
CA ASN A 22 -11.91 6.11 -22.85
C ASN A 22 -13.17 6.91 -23.19
N ALA A 23 -13.04 8.22 -23.41
CA ALA A 23 -14.15 9.08 -23.81
C ALA A 23 -14.77 8.63 -25.14
N ILE A 24 -13.96 8.27 -26.13
CA ILE A 24 -14.44 7.80 -27.44
C ILE A 24 -15.03 6.38 -27.34
N THR A 25 -14.39 5.47 -26.60
CA THR A 25 -14.79 4.06 -26.52
C THR A 25 -16.05 3.86 -25.69
N PHE A 26 -16.15 4.56 -24.56
CA PHE A 26 -17.20 4.34 -23.55
C PHE A 26 -18.23 5.47 -23.50
N GLY A 27 -17.99 6.60 -24.17
CA GLY A 27 -18.83 7.79 -24.05
C GLY A 27 -18.71 8.48 -22.69
N GLU A 28 -17.66 8.17 -21.91
CA GLU A 28 -17.49 8.61 -20.52
C GLU A 28 -16.10 9.24 -20.31
N PHE A 29 -16.05 10.38 -19.60
CA PHE A 29 -14.77 11.00 -19.24
C PHE A 29 -14.13 10.26 -18.06
N ILE A 30 -13.12 9.44 -18.35
CA ILE A 30 -12.44 8.58 -17.36
C ILE A 30 -10.94 8.91 -17.36
N PRO A 31 -10.50 9.85 -16.50
CA PRO A 31 -9.09 10.25 -16.38
C PRO A 31 -8.16 9.06 -16.14
N ALA A 32 -8.58 8.22 -15.21
CA ALA A 32 -7.99 6.92 -14.91
C ALA A 32 -9.10 6.07 -14.27
N SER A 33 -9.24 4.82 -14.71
CA SER A 33 -10.02 3.84 -13.95
C SER A 33 -9.06 2.99 -13.13
N THR A 34 -9.20 3.06 -11.82
CA THR A 34 -8.41 2.25 -10.87
C THR A 34 -9.24 1.13 -10.25
N ASN A 35 -10.49 0.94 -10.70
CA ASN A 35 -11.47 0.06 -10.05
C ASN A 35 -11.61 0.42 -8.56
N GLY A 36 -11.59 1.74 -8.26
CA GLY A 36 -11.57 2.28 -6.91
C GLY A 36 -12.85 1.95 -6.14
N GLY A 37 -14.00 2.06 -6.78
CA GLY A 37 -15.30 1.73 -6.20
C GLY A 37 -15.41 0.26 -5.82
N VAL A 38 -15.05 -0.67 -6.71
CA VAL A 38 -15.12 -2.11 -6.41
C VAL A 38 -14.08 -2.51 -5.35
N THR A 39 -12.86 -1.99 -5.41
CA THR A 39 -11.85 -2.27 -4.38
C THR A 39 -12.23 -1.69 -3.02
N PHE A 40 -12.90 -0.53 -2.99
CA PHE A 40 -13.47 0.04 -1.77
C PHE A 40 -14.57 -0.86 -1.23
N TYR A 41 -15.58 -1.19 -2.05
CA TYR A 41 -16.68 -2.09 -1.67
C TYR A 41 -16.17 -3.43 -1.11
N LEU A 42 -15.20 -4.06 -1.78
CA LEU A 42 -14.59 -5.29 -1.31
C LEU A 42 -13.96 -5.13 0.09
N GLY A 43 -13.32 -3.98 0.36
CA GLY A 43 -12.85 -3.61 1.69
C GLY A 43 -13.98 -3.40 2.71
N THR A 44 -15.20 -3.12 2.30
CA THR A 44 -16.30 -2.99 3.27
C THR A 44 -16.91 -4.32 3.71
N VAL A 45 -16.67 -5.41 2.95
CA VAL A 45 -17.27 -6.73 3.19
C VAL A 45 -16.31 -7.78 3.74
N SER A 46 -14.99 -7.58 3.61
CA SER A 46 -13.98 -8.52 4.10
C SER A 46 -12.64 -7.84 4.41
N PRO A 47 -11.88 -8.30 5.43
CA PRO A 47 -10.53 -7.82 5.70
C PRO A 47 -9.50 -8.35 4.68
N ARG A 48 -9.81 -9.47 4.01
CA ARG A 48 -8.95 -10.11 3.00
C ARG A 48 -9.65 -10.13 1.64
N TYR A 49 -8.88 -10.02 0.55
CA TYR A 49 -9.41 -10.27 -0.79
C TYR A 49 -10.19 -11.59 -0.88
N THR A 50 -11.51 -11.45 -0.94
CA THR A 50 -12.48 -12.52 -1.14
C THR A 50 -13.54 -11.94 -2.05
N GLU A 51 -13.74 -12.55 -3.21
CA GLU A 51 -14.69 -12.07 -4.20
C GLU A 51 -16.09 -12.56 -3.81
N PRO A 52 -16.99 -11.68 -3.34
CA PRO A 52 -18.31 -12.08 -2.90
C PRO A 52 -19.17 -12.51 -4.11
N PRO A 53 -20.21 -13.35 -3.91
CA PRO A 53 -21.06 -13.83 -5.00
C PRO A 53 -21.68 -12.72 -5.86
N ILE A 54 -21.98 -11.56 -5.26
CA ILE A 54 -22.53 -10.41 -5.98
C ILE A 54 -21.53 -9.81 -6.98
N VAL A 55 -20.25 -9.76 -6.62
CA VAL A 55 -19.19 -9.28 -7.52
C VAL A 55 -18.99 -10.28 -8.67
N LYS A 56 -18.95 -11.59 -8.38
CA LYS A 56 -18.90 -12.63 -9.43
C LYS A 56 -20.05 -12.55 -10.42
N ARG A 57 -21.25 -12.23 -9.93
CA ARG A 57 -22.47 -12.13 -10.75
C ARG A 57 -22.46 -10.89 -11.65
N LEU A 58 -22.01 -9.76 -11.13
CA LEU A 58 -22.03 -8.46 -11.82
C LEU A 58 -20.74 -8.18 -12.60
N GLY A 59 -19.66 -8.90 -12.29
CA GLY A 59 -18.31 -8.66 -12.79
C GLY A 59 -17.57 -7.55 -12.02
N ASP A 60 -16.24 -7.57 -12.12
CA ASP A 60 -15.36 -6.53 -11.55
C ASP A 60 -15.33 -5.25 -12.39
N THR A 61 -15.62 -5.35 -13.70
CA THR A 61 -15.56 -4.23 -14.64
C THR A 61 -16.69 -4.34 -15.67
N SER A 62 -17.42 -3.24 -15.87
CA SER A 62 -18.34 -3.09 -17.00
C SER A 62 -17.56 -2.70 -18.26
N THR A 63 -17.78 -3.42 -19.36
CA THR A 63 -17.19 -3.11 -20.67
C THR A 63 -17.95 -2.02 -21.43
N ARG A 64 -19.16 -1.66 -20.98
CA ARG A 64 -20.02 -0.66 -21.63
C ARG A 64 -20.05 0.67 -20.89
N HIS A 65 -20.16 0.62 -19.55
CA HIS A 65 -20.28 1.79 -18.67
C HIS A 65 -19.35 1.66 -17.46
N PRO A 66 -18.02 1.70 -17.66
CA PRO A 66 -17.06 1.53 -16.59
C PRO A 66 -17.18 2.58 -15.48
N ALA A 67 -17.48 3.85 -15.78
CA ALA A 67 -17.62 4.89 -14.77
C ALA A 67 -18.86 4.67 -13.89
N ALA A 68 -20.02 4.43 -14.51
CA ALA A 68 -21.25 4.14 -13.77
C ALA A 68 -21.14 2.86 -12.92
N HIS A 69 -20.39 1.87 -13.42
CA HIS A 69 -20.10 0.64 -12.70
C HIS A 69 -19.23 0.89 -11.45
N ASP A 70 -18.16 1.67 -11.57
CA ASP A 70 -17.33 2.02 -10.42
C ASP A 70 -18.11 2.84 -9.39
N GLU A 71 -18.93 3.78 -9.85
CA GLU A 71 -19.81 4.58 -8.98
C GLU A 71 -20.82 3.72 -8.23
N MET A 72 -21.44 2.73 -8.88
CA MET A 72 -22.33 1.77 -8.23
C MET A 72 -21.64 1.09 -7.05
N TRP A 73 -20.43 0.56 -7.25
CA TRP A 73 -19.68 -0.10 -6.18
C TRP A 73 -19.26 0.87 -5.08
N LEU A 74 -18.84 2.09 -5.43
CA LEU A 74 -18.52 3.12 -4.45
C LEU A 74 -19.72 3.40 -3.55
N ARG A 75 -20.92 3.59 -4.13
CA ARG A 75 -22.16 3.80 -3.37
C ARG A 75 -22.50 2.61 -2.48
N MET A 76 -22.31 1.38 -2.95
CA MET A 76 -22.50 0.18 -2.13
C MET A 76 -21.51 0.10 -0.96
N GLY A 77 -20.24 0.42 -1.21
CA GLY A 77 -19.23 0.48 -0.16
C GLY A 77 -19.58 1.55 0.88
N LEU A 78 -19.96 2.75 0.45
CA LEU A 78 -20.33 3.84 1.35
C LEU A 78 -21.52 3.44 2.24
N ARG A 79 -22.54 2.80 1.68
CA ARG A 79 -23.67 2.26 2.45
C ARG A 79 -23.20 1.25 3.50
N ASN A 80 -22.34 0.30 3.13
CA ASN A 80 -21.80 -0.67 4.09
C ASN A 80 -21.04 -0.03 5.25
N VAL A 81 -20.29 1.05 4.99
CA VAL A 81 -19.58 1.81 6.04
C VAL A 81 -20.57 2.56 6.93
N ILE A 82 -21.56 3.23 6.33
CA ILE A 82 -22.61 3.95 7.08
C ILE A 82 -23.40 3.00 7.98
N ASP A 83 -23.79 1.84 7.44
CA ASP A 83 -24.60 0.86 8.17
C ASP A 83 -23.79 0.17 9.29
N ASN A 84 -22.47 0.02 9.14
CA ASN A 84 -21.62 -0.75 10.05
C ASN A 84 -20.19 -0.16 10.22
N PRO A 85 -20.03 1.06 10.75
CA PRO A 85 -18.74 1.75 10.77
C PRO A 85 -17.69 1.05 11.63
N LEU A 86 -18.09 0.51 12.79
CA LEU A 86 -17.17 -0.22 13.68
C LEU A 86 -16.65 -1.51 13.05
N ARG A 87 -17.49 -2.21 12.27
CA ARG A 87 -17.07 -3.41 11.54
C ARG A 87 -16.03 -3.06 10.48
N TRP A 88 -16.24 -1.97 9.75
CA TRP A 88 -15.28 -1.48 8.76
C TRP A 88 -13.94 -1.11 9.41
N LEU A 89 -13.94 -0.37 10.52
CA LEU A 89 -12.72 -0.06 11.28
C LEU A 89 -12.02 -1.32 11.82
N ALA A 90 -12.79 -2.33 12.27
CA ALA A 90 -12.21 -3.61 12.67
C ALA A 90 -11.51 -4.31 11.50
N PHE A 91 -12.08 -4.24 10.29
CA PHE A 91 -11.42 -4.76 9.10
C PHE A 91 -10.14 -3.99 8.74
N ASP A 92 -10.10 -2.66 8.93
CA ASP A 92 -8.89 -1.86 8.70
C ASP A 92 -7.74 -2.32 9.59
N VAL A 93 -8.00 -2.60 10.87
CA VAL A 93 -6.98 -3.16 11.79
C VAL A 93 -6.57 -4.57 11.36
N GLN A 94 -7.52 -5.41 10.98
CA GLN A 94 -7.25 -6.77 10.50
C GLN A 94 -6.45 -6.80 9.18
N ARG A 95 -6.46 -5.72 8.39
CA ARG A 95 -5.66 -5.60 7.15
C ARG A 95 -4.18 -5.41 7.38
N ILE A 96 -3.77 -4.84 8.51
CA ILE A 96 -2.35 -4.58 8.81
C ILE A 96 -1.51 -5.88 8.72
N PRO A 97 -1.87 -7.00 9.35
CA PRO A 97 -1.12 -8.25 9.21
C PRO A 97 -1.22 -8.86 7.80
N TYR A 98 -2.28 -8.59 7.03
CA TYR A 98 -2.33 -9.00 5.62
C TYR A 98 -1.36 -8.17 4.75
N GLN A 99 -1.23 -6.88 5.04
CA GLN A 99 -0.35 -5.94 4.37
C GLN A 99 1.12 -6.16 4.74
N TYR A 100 1.45 -6.56 5.97
CA TYR A 100 2.84 -6.60 6.46
C TYR A 100 3.29 -7.93 7.07
N GLY A 101 2.40 -8.89 7.32
CA GLY A 101 2.73 -10.12 8.08
C GLY A 101 3.26 -11.29 7.25
N GLN A 102 3.20 -11.23 5.92
CA GLN A 102 3.56 -12.35 5.04
C GLN A 102 3.96 -11.87 3.64
N GLU A 103 4.87 -12.58 2.98
CA GLU A 103 5.35 -12.41 1.59
C GLU A 103 5.24 -13.75 0.85
N THR A 104 4.05 -14.04 0.38
CA THR A 104 3.74 -15.32 -0.28
C THR A 104 3.05 -15.14 -1.62
N LEU A 105 2.48 -13.96 -1.89
CA LEU A 105 1.68 -13.73 -3.08
C LEU A 105 2.53 -13.73 -4.34
N LEU A 106 3.72 -13.12 -4.31
CA LEU A 106 4.65 -13.16 -5.46
C LEU A 106 5.05 -14.61 -5.79
N LEU A 107 5.34 -15.41 -4.77
CA LEU A 107 5.62 -16.84 -4.94
C LEU A 107 4.42 -17.58 -5.52
N ASN A 108 3.21 -17.30 -5.02
CA ASN A 108 1.98 -17.90 -5.54
C ASN A 108 1.73 -17.53 -7.02
N TRP A 109 1.98 -16.28 -7.41
CA TRP A 109 1.89 -15.83 -8.81
C TRP A 109 2.95 -16.49 -9.69
N GLY A 110 4.17 -16.64 -9.18
CA GLY A 110 5.23 -17.42 -9.81
C GLY A 110 5.01 -18.93 -9.79
N ARG A 111 3.87 -19.41 -9.25
CA ARG A 111 3.54 -20.84 -9.06
C ARG A 111 4.62 -21.62 -8.28
N ILE A 112 5.33 -20.93 -7.39
CA ILE A 112 6.36 -21.51 -6.54
C ILE A 112 5.68 -22.09 -5.29
N ASN A 113 5.47 -23.40 -5.30
CA ASN A 113 4.81 -24.14 -4.21
C ASN A 113 5.81 -24.73 -3.18
N ASN A 114 7.04 -24.23 -3.13
CA ASN A 114 8.06 -24.74 -2.21
C ASN A 114 7.90 -24.12 -0.79
N PRO A 115 7.68 -24.93 0.27
CA PRO A 115 7.49 -24.43 1.62
C PRO A 115 8.74 -23.75 2.20
N VAL A 116 9.95 -24.15 1.80
CA VAL A 116 11.21 -23.53 2.22
C VAL A 116 11.32 -22.14 1.61
N ALA A 117 11.09 -22.00 0.30
CA ALA A 117 11.11 -20.70 -0.37
C ALA A 117 10.12 -19.72 0.28
N ARG A 118 8.91 -20.19 0.63
CA ARG A 118 7.91 -19.41 1.34
C ARG A 118 8.38 -18.94 2.72
N ARG A 119 9.01 -19.84 3.50
CA ARG A 119 9.59 -19.47 4.81
C ARG A 119 10.69 -18.44 4.67
N VAL A 120 11.62 -18.63 3.72
CA VAL A 120 12.72 -17.69 3.46
C VAL A 120 12.17 -16.31 3.06
N ALA A 121 11.20 -16.25 2.14
CA ALA A 121 10.57 -14.99 1.74
C ALA A 121 9.89 -14.28 2.92
N ASN A 122 9.15 -15.03 3.76
CA ASN A 122 8.54 -14.48 4.96
C ASN A 122 9.58 -13.96 5.97
N ILE A 123 10.65 -14.71 6.25
CA ILE A 123 11.72 -14.28 7.16
C ILE A 123 12.38 -13.01 6.64
N TYR A 124 12.75 -12.99 5.36
CA TYR A 124 13.33 -11.83 4.70
C TYR A 124 12.42 -10.60 4.84
N TRP A 125 11.14 -10.76 4.52
CA TRP A 125 10.17 -9.67 4.61
C TRP A 125 9.97 -9.16 6.04
N LEU A 126 9.77 -10.06 7.01
CA LEU A 126 9.61 -9.67 8.41
C LEU A 126 10.87 -9.00 8.97
N THR A 127 12.05 -9.39 8.49
CA THR A 127 13.32 -8.71 8.84
C THR A 127 13.33 -7.27 8.35
N ILE A 128 12.92 -7.02 7.09
CA ILE A 128 12.79 -5.64 6.57
C ILE A 128 11.81 -4.83 7.40
N VAL A 129 10.63 -5.38 7.70
CA VAL A 129 9.62 -4.68 8.50
C VAL A 129 10.14 -4.36 9.91
N ALA A 130 10.78 -5.32 10.58
CA ALA A 130 11.35 -5.12 11.91
C ALA A 130 12.44 -4.03 11.91
N LEU A 131 13.36 -4.07 10.95
CA LEU A 131 14.41 -3.06 10.79
C LEU A 131 13.83 -1.69 10.44
N ALA A 132 12.78 -1.64 9.61
CA ALA A 132 12.09 -0.38 9.30
C ALA A 132 11.42 0.22 10.54
N LEU A 133 10.78 -0.60 11.39
CA LEU A 133 10.22 -0.14 12.67
C LEU A 133 11.30 0.42 13.60
N ILE A 134 12.47 -0.23 13.67
CA ILE A 134 13.63 0.30 14.42
C ILE A 134 14.08 1.64 13.82
N GLY A 135 14.14 1.75 12.49
CA GLY A 135 14.47 2.99 11.78
C GLY A 135 13.53 4.14 12.14
N VAL A 136 12.21 3.90 12.07
CA VAL A 136 11.20 4.89 12.48
C VAL A 136 11.33 5.26 13.96
N GLY A 137 11.48 4.27 14.85
CA GLY A 137 11.67 4.53 16.28
C GLY A 137 12.91 5.37 16.56
N SER A 138 13.99 5.13 15.82
CA SER A 138 15.23 5.90 15.89
C SER A 138 15.04 7.33 15.41
N MET A 139 14.27 7.53 14.34
CA MET A 139 13.92 8.87 13.85
C MET A 139 13.11 9.66 14.87
N ILE A 140 12.12 9.03 15.51
CA ILE A 140 11.31 9.65 16.57
C ILE A 140 12.20 10.04 17.75
N ALA A 141 13.09 9.16 18.20
CA ALA A 141 14.03 9.44 19.28
C ALA A 141 14.99 10.59 18.94
N ALA A 142 15.42 10.67 17.68
CA ALA A 142 16.35 11.69 17.18
C ALA A 142 15.65 12.84 16.43
N ARG A 143 14.36 13.12 16.71
CA ARG A 143 13.50 14.00 15.87
C ARG A 143 14.07 15.37 15.49
N ARG A 144 14.98 15.92 16.30
CA ARG A 144 15.63 17.23 16.05
C ARG A 144 16.86 17.16 15.12
N GLN A 145 17.39 15.96 14.89
CA GLN A 145 18.61 15.71 14.11
C GLN A 145 18.30 15.05 12.76
N VAL A 146 17.08 14.53 12.59
CA VAL A 146 16.65 13.83 11.37
C VAL A 146 16.35 14.84 10.27
N LEU A 147 16.96 14.65 9.11
CA LEU A 147 16.68 15.46 7.93
C LEU A 147 15.18 15.38 7.57
N PRO A 148 14.53 16.49 7.17
CA PRO A 148 13.11 16.51 6.80
C PRO A 148 12.73 15.48 5.73
N ALA A 149 13.66 15.13 4.82
CA ALA A 149 13.44 14.12 3.79
C ALA A 149 13.05 12.74 4.36
N TRP A 150 13.61 12.34 5.51
CA TRP A 150 13.25 11.07 6.14
C TRP A 150 11.82 11.07 6.67
N TRP A 151 11.35 12.20 7.22
CA TRP A 151 9.95 12.35 7.62
C TRP A 151 9.00 12.31 6.44
N LEU A 152 9.41 12.86 5.29
CA LEU A 152 8.64 12.76 4.05
C LEU A 152 8.54 11.30 3.58
N ILE A 153 9.62 10.53 3.63
CA ILE A 153 9.63 9.10 3.30
C ILE A 153 8.72 8.32 4.26
N ALA A 154 8.92 8.47 5.57
CA ALA A 154 8.12 7.78 6.58
C ALA A 154 6.64 8.17 6.51
N GLY A 155 6.35 9.46 6.29
CA GLY A 155 5.01 9.99 6.09
C GLY A 155 4.37 9.45 4.81
N SER A 156 5.13 9.27 3.73
CA SER A 156 4.64 8.67 2.48
C SER A 156 4.27 7.20 2.68
N ILE A 157 5.11 6.44 3.40
CA ILE A 157 4.79 5.06 3.77
C ILE A 157 3.50 5.04 4.58
N ALA A 158 3.43 5.81 5.68
CA ALA A 158 2.25 5.85 6.54
C ALA A 158 0.98 6.27 5.79
N ALA A 159 1.05 7.31 4.95
CA ALA A 159 -0.08 7.80 4.18
C ALA A 159 -0.61 6.73 3.21
N VAL A 160 0.26 6.04 2.48
CA VAL A 160 -0.18 4.99 1.56
C VAL A 160 -0.66 3.74 2.32
N SER A 161 -0.01 3.38 3.44
CA SER A 161 -0.47 2.29 4.31
C SER A 161 -1.89 2.54 4.81
N LEU A 162 -2.15 3.73 5.35
CA LEU A 162 -3.46 4.13 5.87
C LEU A 162 -4.49 4.28 4.75
N LEU A 163 -4.12 4.88 3.62
CA LEU A 163 -5.00 4.93 2.46
C LEU A 163 -5.41 3.51 2.05
N LYS A 164 -4.47 2.57 2.01
CA LYS A 164 -4.73 1.19 1.62
C LYS A 164 -5.57 0.42 2.63
N THR A 165 -5.58 0.76 3.92
CA THR A 165 -6.50 0.10 4.86
C THR A 165 -7.96 0.39 4.53
N ALA A 166 -8.29 1.55 3.96
CA ALA A 166 -9.66 1.87 3.56
C ALA A 166 -10.19 1.03 2.37
N PHE A 167 -9.28 0.43 1.59
CA PHE A 167 -9.61 -0.42 0.44
C PHE A 167 -9.30 -1.89 0.76
N ILE A 168 -9.69 -2.79 -0.13
CA ILE A 168 -9.20 -4.15 -0.03
C ILE A 168 -7.68 -4.20 -0.21
N VAL A 169 -7.03 -4.90 0.70
CA VAL A 169 -5.58 -5.07 0.71
C VAL A 169 -5.19 -6.36 0.01
N ASN A 170 -4.20 -6.24 -0.87
CA ASN A 170 -3.45 -7.35 -1.42
C ASN A 170 -1.94 -7.16 -1.16
N GLN A 171 -1.19 -8.24 -0.94
CA GLN A 171 0.26 -8.15 -0.64
C GLN A 171 1.03 -7.39 -1.75
N ARG A 172 0.56 -7.46 -3.01
CA ARG A 172 1.15 -6.70 -4.13
C ARG A 172 1.03 -5.18 -3.98
N ASP A 173 0.06 -4.70 -3.22
CA ASP A 173 -0.23 -3.26 -3.11
C ASP A 173 0.84 -2.52 -2.30
N ARG A 174 1.69 -3.26 -1.57
CA ARG A 174 2.84 -2.70 -0.85
C ARG A 174 4.11 -2.64 -1.69
N LEU A 175 4.14 -3.17 -2.92
CA LEU A 175 5.34 -3.13 -3.78
C LEU A 175 5.89 -1.70 -3.96
N PRO A 176 5.05 -0.67 -4.16
CA PRO A 176 5.54 0.71 -4.22
C PRO A 176 6.08 1.24 -2.89
N LEU A 177 5.80 0.57 -1.77
CA LEU A 177 6.30 0.94 -0.45
C LEU A 177 7.54 0.15 -0.06
N THR A 178 7.76 -1.02 -0.64
CA THR A 178 8.87 -1.90 -0.32
C THR A 178 10.22 -1.19 -0.44
N TYR A 179 10.46 -0.41 -1.50
CA TYR A 179 11.73 0.31 -1.64
C TYR A 179 11.91 1.42 -0.58
N LEU A 180 10.85 2.15 -0.24
CA LEU A 180 10.89 3.16 0.84
C LEU A 180 11.12 2.49 2.20
N LEU A 181 10.48 1.35 2.44
CA LEU A 181 10.67 0.55 3.65
C LEU A 181 12.11 0.04 3.76
N ILE A 182 12.72 -0.38 2.66
CA ILE A 182 14.13 -0.80 2.63
C ILE A 182 15.06 0.36 3.00
N LEU A 183 14.79 1.59 2.53
CA LEU A 183 15.59 2.76 2.92
C LEU A 183 15.51 3.03 4.44
N ILE A 184 14.30 2.97 5.02
CA ILE A 184 14.10 3.14 6.45
C ILE A 184 14.70 1.97 7.25
N ALA A 185 14.63 0.75 6.73
CA ALA A 185 15.28 -0.42 7.31
C ALA A 185 16.80 -0.28 7.32
N GLY A 186 17.40 0.31 6.28
CA GLY A 186 18.82 0.66 6.26
C GLY A 186 19.20 1.59 7.40
N LEU A 187 18.40 2.64 7.64
CA LEU A 187 18.59 3.54 8.79
C LEU A 187 18.49 2.80 10.13
N GLY A 188 17.51 1.91 10.28
CA GLY A 188 17.37 1.08 11.49
C GLY A 188 18.57 0.14 11.70
N THR A 189 19.10 -0.42 10.61
CA THR A 189 20.29 -1.29 10.63
C THR A 189 21.53 -0.52 11.07
N GLN A 190 21.76 0.68 10.50
CA GLN A 190 22.85 1.57 10.92
C GLN A 190 22.75 1.89 12.41
N ARG A 191 21.55 2.21 12.90
CA ARG A 191 21.36 2.53 14.32
C ARG A 191 21.67 1.35 15.23
N LEU A 192 21.24 0.14 14.85
CA LEU A 192 21.53 -1.07 15.62
C LEU A 192 23.04 -1.31 15.69
N ALA A 193 23.76 -1.13 14.58
CA ALA A 193 25.21 -1.25 14.51
C ALA A 193 25.92 -0.24 15.44
N ASP A 194 25.49 1.02 15.43
CA ASP A 194 26.03 2.07 16.31
C ASP A 194 25.86 1.73 17.79
N LEU A 195 24.70 1.18 18.17
CA LEU A 195 24.40 0.76 19.54
C LEU A 195 25.28 -0.41 19.98
N ILE A 196 25.47 -1.41 19.10
CA ILE A 196 26.35 -2.54 19.36
C ILE A 196 27.79 -2.06 19.54
N ALA A 197 28.29 -1.20 18.65
CA ALA A 197 29.64 -0.65 18.73
C ALA A 197 29.86 0.21 20.00
N ALA A 198 28.87 1.03 20.37
CA ALA A 198 28.93 1.81 21.60
C ALA A 198 28.96 0.93 22.85
N ARG A 199 28.21 -0.18 22.86
CA ARG A 199 28.22 -1.16 23.95
C ARG A 199 29.57 -1.87 24.07
N ALA A 200 30.17 -2.27 22.95
CA ALA A 200 31.49 -2.90 22.93
C ALA A 200 32.56 -1.98 23.54
N ARG A 201 32.62 -0.71 23.12
CA ARG A 201 33.57 0.28 23.67
C ARG A 201 33.43 0.50 25.19
N ARG A 202 32.21 0.42 25.72
CA ARG A 202 31.97 0.54 27.17
C ARG A 202 32.49 -0.65 27.97
N LEU A 203 32.50 -1.84 27.38
CA LEU A 203 33.04 -3.05 28.03
C LEU A 203 34.58 -3.09 28.00
N GLU A 204 35.19 -2.36 27.07
CA GLU A 204 36.65 -2.23 26.95
C GLU A 204 37.25 -1.11 27.82
N SER A 205 36.40 -0.23 28.38
CA SER A 205 36.85 0.86 29.25
C SER A 205 36.97 0.34 30.70
N PRO A 206 38.19 0.24 31.26
CA PRO A 206 38.42 -0.26 32.63
C PRO A 206 37.90 0.67 33.72
#